data_AF-A0A949H6F0-F1
#
_entry.id   AF-A0A949H6F0-F1
#
_cell.length_a   1.000
_cell.length_b   1.000
_cell.length_c   1.000
_cell.angle_alpha   90.00
_cell.angle_beta   90.00
_cell.angle_gamma   90.00
#
_symmetry.space_group_name_H-M   'P 1'
#
loop_
_entity.id
_entity.type
_entity.pdbx_description
1 polymer ?
#
loop_
_entity_poly.entity_id
_entity_poly.type
_entity_poly.pdbx_seq_one_letter_code
_entity_poly.pdbx_strand_id
1 'polypeptide(L)'
;MTSSAPALSLNGLDGHSFALPSGRPALVCFVKEDCKTCNLIAPLMEAFHRKAGGSADIRLISQDSDGGLAFRERHNLSVPVLSDAECRTSTAWDFEIVPAAFLLDKNGLVLERFEGFVKEEWRLMEAQLQPAGADRQPDLDWSAYPDWRPGCGSKHLDP
;
A
#
# COMPACT_ATOMS: atom_id res chain seq x y z
N MET A 1 -11.28 -14.99 -9.81
CA MET A 1 -12.54 -14.71 -9.10
C MET A 1 -12.30 -13.49 -8.24
N THR A 2 -13.05 -12.41 -8.41
CA THR A 2 -12.94 -11.21 -7.58
C THR A 2 -13.58 -11.48 -6.22
N SER A 3 -12.78 -11.55 -5.16
CA SER A 3 -13.26 -11.65 -3.78
C SER A 3 -13.37 -10.26 -3.16
N SER A 4 -14.28 -10.09 -2.21
CA SER A 4 -14.22 -8.94 -1.30
C SER A 4 -12.95 -9.03 -0.46
N ALA A 5 -12.24 -7.91 -0.31
CA ALA A 5 -11.22 -7.80 0.72
C ALA A 5 -11.89 -7.86 2.11
N PRO A 6 -11.21 -8.39 3.13
CA PRO A 6 -11.66 -8.27 4.51
C PRO A 6 -11.82 -6.80 4.90
N ALA A 7 -12.88 -6.50 5.65
CA ALA A 7 -13.07 -5.14 6.17
C ALA A 7 -11.89 -4.74 7.08
N LEU A 8 -11.46 -3.50 6.94
CA LEU A 8 -10.36 -2.91 7.68
C LEU A 8 -10.91 -1.82 8.60
N SER A 9 -10.43 -1.77 9.84
CA SER A 9 -10.55 -0.59 10.71
C SER A 9 -9.28 -0.47 11.53
N LEU A 10 -8.40 0.46 11.18
CA LEU A 10 -7.10 0.67 11.82
C LEU A 10 -6.88 2.14 12.15
N ASN A 11 -6.04 2.39 13.15
CA ASN A 11 -5.58 3.75 13.46
C ASN A 11 -4.30 4.06 12.69
N GLY A 12 -4.26 5.27 12.13
CA GLY A 12 -3.07 5.88 11.58
C GLY A 12 -2.09 6.27 12.67
N LEU A 13 -0.82 6.36 12.30
CA LEU A 13 0.24 6.89 13.17
C LEU A 13 0.09 8.39 13.47
N ASP A 14 -0.87 9.05 12.83
CA ASP A 14 -1.31 10.42 13.11
C ASP A 14 -2.50 10.48 14.10
N GLY A 15 -2.99 9.33 14.57
CA GLY A 15 -4.11 9.23 15.51
C GLY A 15 -5.50 9.20 14.86
N HIS A 16 -5.60 9.32 13.54
CA HIS A 16 -6.89 9.22 12.85
C HIS A 16 -7.29 7.76 12.62
N SER A 17 -8.58 7.45 12.73
CA SER A 17 -9.10 6.12 12.41
C SER A 17 -9.50 6.03 10.94
N PHE A 18 -9.18 4.92 10.30
CA PHE A 18 -9.44 4.66 8.89
C PHE A 18 -10.16 3.33 8.72
N ALA A 19 -11.17 3.31 7.86
CA ALA A 19 -11.92 2.12 7.52
C ALA A 19 -12.02 1.91 6.01
N LEU A 20 -12.06 0.64 5.59
CA LEU A 20 -12.36 0.23 4.21
C LEU A 20 -13.44 -0.87 4.22
N PRO A 21 -14.35 -0.88 3.23
CA PRO A 21 -14.45 0.07 2.10
C PRO A 21 -14.98 1.46 2.53
N SER A 22 -14.50 2.50 1.86
CA SER A 22 -14.87 3.92 2.12
C SER A 22 -15.88 4.48 1.12
N GLY A 23 -16.25 3.71 0.09
CA GLY A 23 -16.99 4.20 -1.08
C GLY A 23 -16.11 4.79 -2.19
N ARG A 24 -14.78 4.74 -2.06
CA ARG A 24 -13.80 5.10 -3.10
C ARG A 24 -12.89 3.91 -3.42
N PRO A 25 -12.31 3.86 -4.64
CA PRO A 25 -11.23 2.93 -4.92
C PRO A 25 -10.09 3.09 -3.91
N ALA A 26 -9.38 2.01 -3.60
CA ALA A 26 -8.30 2.06 -2.64
C ALA A 26 -7.09 1.26 -3.11
N LEU A 27 -5.89 1.76 -2.82
CA LEU A 27 -4.67 0.97 -2.90
C LEU A 27 -4.13 0.80 -1.48
N VAL A 28 -4.16 -0.44 -1.01
CA VAL A 28 -3.65 -0.83 0.30
C VAL A 28 -2.36 -1.60 0.09
N CYS A 29 -1.30 -1.22 0.79
CA CYS A 29 -0.05 -1.96 0.75
C CYS A 29 0.48 -2.26 2.16
N PHE A 30 0.66 -3.54 2.45
CA PHE A 30 1.24 -4.02 3.70
C PHE A 30 2.76 -3.99 3.61
N VAL A 31 3.40 -3.43 4.63
CA VAL A 31 4.84 -3.17 4.64
C VAL A 31 5.45 -3.48 6.00
N LYS A 32 6.77 -3.68 5.99
CA LYS A 32 7.60 -3.63 7.18
C LYS A 32 8.81 -2.74 6.96
N GLU A 33 9.23 -2.09 8.04
CA GLU A 33 10.23 -1.03 8.07
C GLU A 33 11.60 -1.52 7.62
N ASP A 34 11.99 -2.74 7.99
CA ASP A 34 13.29 -3.36 7.70
C ASP A 34 13.38 -4.01 6.31
N CYS A 35 12.27 -4.08 5.56
CA CYS A 35 12.24 -4.67 4.22
C CYS A 35 12.76 -3.69 3.18
N LYS A 36 13.85 -4.04 2.50
CA LYS A 36 14.44 -3.22 1.42
C LYS A 36 13.46 -2.94 0.28
N THR A 37 12.57 -3.88 -0.03
CA THR A 37 11.56 -3.73 -1.09
C THR A 37 10.38 -2.87 -0.64
N CYS A 38 10.03 -2.88 0.65
CA CYS A 38 9.08 -1.90 1.20
C CYS A 38 9.65 -0.48 1.15
N ASN A 39 10.93 -0.30 1.47
CA ASN A 39 11.61 0.99 1.34
C ASN A 39 11.73 1.45 -0.12
N LEU A 40 11.82 0.53 -1.09
CA LEU A 40 11.79 0.86 -2.52
C LEU A 40 10.43 1.45 -2.94
N ILE A 41 9.31 0.90 -2.44
CA ILE A 41 7.96 1.32 -2.85
C ILE A 41 7.40 2.49 -2.04
N ALA A 42 8.03 2.88 -0.93
CA ALA A 42 7.54 3.98 -0.11
C ALA A 42 7.41 5.32 -0.88
N PRO A 43 8.42 5.78 -1.65
CA PRO A 43 8.27 6.97 -2.48
C PRO A 43 7.21 6.83 -3.58
N LEU A 44 7.00 5.61 -4.07
CA LEU A 44 5.99 5.31 -5.09
C LEU A 44 4.57 5.49 -4.52
N MET A 45 4.34 4.97 -3.31
CA MET A 45 3.07 5.11 -2.60
C MET A 45 2.76 6.57 -2.25
N GLU A 46 3.78 7.36 -1.90
CA GLU A 46 3.64 8.82 -1.72
C GLU A 46 3.21 9.51 -3.03
N ALA A 47 3.84 9.17 -4.15
CA ALA A 47 3.47 9.73 -5.44
C ALA A 47 2.03 9.34 -5.84
N PHE A 48 1.63 8.08 -5.63
CA PHE A 48 0.25 7.65 -5.86
C PHE A 48 -0.75 8.40 -4.98
N HIS A 49 -0.41 8.62 -3.70
CA HIS A 49 -1.25 9.40 -2.80
C HIS A 49 -1.45 10.84 -3.28
N ARG A 50 -0.36 11.51 -3.68
CA ARG A 50 -0.44 12.87 -4.22
C ARG A 50 -1.20 12.94 -5.54
N LYS A 51 -1.03 11.94 -6.42
CA LYS A 51 -1.70 11.88 -7.72
C LYS A 51 -3.19 11.57 -7.59
N ALA A 52 -3.56 10.72 -6.64
CA ALA A 52 -4.95 10.42 -6.34
C ALA A 52 -5.70 11.68 -5.86
N GLY A 53 -5.06 12.55 -5.06
CA GLY A 53 -5.66 13.84 -4.67
C GLY A 53 -7.04 13.70 -3.98
N GLY A 54 -7.31 12.55 -3.35
CA GLY A 54 -8.59 12.23 -2.72
C GLY A 54 -9.61 11.48 -3.59
N SER A 55 -9.32 11.22 -4.87
CA SER A 55 -10.17 10.38 -5.74
C SER A 55 -10.13 8.89 -5.36
N ALA A 56 -9.02 8.45 -4.75
CA ALA A 56 -8.80 7.11 -4.25
C ALA A 56 -8.11 7.14 -2.87
N ASP A 57 -8.33 6.09 -2.07
CA ASP A 57 -7.73 5.90 -0.77
C ASP A 57 -6.41 5.13 -0.88
N ILE A 58 -5.28 5.85 -0.83
CA ILE A 58 -3.94 5.24 -0.78
C ILE A 58 -3.53 5.05 0.68
N ARG A 59 -3.17 3.83 1.09
CA ARG A 59 -2.83 3.48 2.48
C ARG A 59 -1.65 2.53 2.55
N LEU A 60 -0.78 2.77 3.52
CA LEU A 60 0.26 1.83 3.94
C LEU A 60 -0.14 1.20 5.27
N ILE A 61 0.03 -0.11 5.43
CA ILE A 61 -0.24 -0.83 6.67
C ILE A 61 1.09 -1.40 7.19
N SER A 62 1.57 -0.89 8.32
CA SER A 62 2.83 -1.27 8.93
C SER A 62 2.64 -2.44 9.90
N GLN A 63 3.42 -3.51 9.72
CA GLN A 63 3.47 -4.65 10.65
C GLN A 63 4.33 -4.39 11.89
N ASP A 64 5.03 -3.27 11.91
CA ASP A 64 5.93 -2.90 13.01
C ASP A 64 5.19 -2.14 14.12
N SER A 65 5.48 -2.50 15.38
CA SER A 65 4.98 -1.81 16.57
C SER A 65 5.50 -0.38 16.66
N ASP A 66 6.82 -0.22 16.50
CA ASP A 66 7.52 1.05 16.67
C ASP A 66 8.18 1.54 15.37
N GLY A 67 8.43 0.63 14.42
CA GLY A 67 9.10 0.93 13.15
C GLY A 67 8.28 1.75 12.17
N GLY A 68 6.94 1.74 12.27
CA GLY A 68 6.06 2.45 11.34
C GLY A 68 6.31 3.97 11.30
N LEU A 69 6.61 4.59 12.46
CA LEU A 69 6.90 6.02 12.52
C LEU A 69 8.24 6.35 11.84
N ALA A 70 9.27 5.57 12.14
CA ALA A 70 10.59 5.71 11.52
C ALA A 70 10.53 5.51 10.00
N PHE A 71 9.71 4.54 9.53
CA PHE A 71 9.47 4.33 8.10
C PHE A 71 8.80 5.55 7.45
N ARG A 72 7.77 6.11 8.10
CA ARG A 72 7.07 7.32 7.64
C ARG A 72 8.02 8.53 7.52
N GLU A 73 8.82 8.75 8.55
CA GLU A 73 9.77 9.87 8.62
C GLU A 73 10.91 9.74 7.62
N ARG A 74 11.51 8.55 7.51
CA ARG A 74 12.61 8.26 6.57
C ARG A 74 12.26 8.64 5.12
N HIS A 75 11.03 8.38 4.71
CA HIS A 75 10.56 8.60 3.34
C HIS A 75 9.73 9.88 3.17
N ASN A 76 9.61 10.71 4.22
CA ASN A 76 8.81 11.93 4.22
C ASN A 76 7.37 11.71 3.71
N LEU A 77 6.74 10.64 4.19
CA LEU A 77 5.42 10.22 3.71
C LEU A 77 4.31 11.11 4.26
N SER A 78 3.47 11.62 3.37
CA SER A 78 2.16 12.21 3.69
C SER A 78 1.03 11.19 3.51
N VAL A 79 1.25 10.14 2.72
CA VAL A 79 0.34 8.99 2.65
C VAL A 79 0.09 8.42 4.06
N PRO A 80 -1.17 8.15 4.44
CA PRO A 80 -1.47 7.59 5.76
C PRO A 80 -0.84 6.22 5.94
N VAL A 81 -0.05 6.08 7.02
CA VAL A 81 0.51 4.82 7.50
C VAL A 81 -0.31 4.37 8.69
N LEU A 82 -0.90 3.18 8.61
CA LEU A 82 -1.76 2.56 9.60
C LEU A 82 -0.99 1.49 10.38
N SER A 83 -1.27 1.35 11.67
CA SER A 83 -0.63 0.34 12.51
C SER A 83 -1.38 -0.98 12.47
N ASP A 84 -0.68 -2.05 12.08
CA ASP A 84 -1.08 -3.45 12.23
C ASP A 84 -0.02 -4.20 13.05
N ALA A 85 0.41 -3.61 14.17
CA ALA A 85 1.49 -4.11 15.02
C ALA A 85 1.28 -5.55 15.52
N GLU A 86 0.02 -5.94 15.73
CA GLU A 86 -0.38 -7.29 16.14
C GLU A 86 -0.62 -8.23 14.94
N CYS A 87 -0.43 -7.75 13.72
CA CYS A 87 -0.61 -8.49 12.47
C CYS A 87 -2.00 -9.12 12.25
N ARG A 88 -3.02 -8.70 13.00
CA ARG A 88 -4.39 -9.25 12.87
C ARG A 88 -4.98 -8.97 11.49
N THR A 89 -4.74 -7.77 10.96
CA THR A 89 -5.17 -7.42 9.60
C THR A 89 -4.40 -8.23 8.57
N SER A 90 -3.09 -8.34 8.74
CA SER A 90 -2.22 -9.12 7.85
C SER A 90 -2.70 -10.57 7.73
N THR A 91 -2.97 -11.22 8.87
CA THR A 91 -3.52 -12.58 8.91
C THR A 91 -4.88 -12.69 8.21
N ALA A 92 -5.77 -11.70 8.36
CA ALA A 92 -7.08 -11.73 7.72
C ALA A 92 -7.00 -11.58 6.19
N TRP A 93 -5.98 -10.87 5.69
CA TRP A 93 -5.79 -10.60 4.26
C TRP A 93 -5.00 -11.68 3.52
N ASP A 94 -4.42 -12.64 4.25
CA ASP A 94 -3.88 -13.91 3.72
C ASP A 94 -2.88 -13.71 2.56
N PHE A 95 -1.77 -13.05 2.88
CA PHE A 95 -0.59 -12.87 2.00
C PHE A 95 0.65 -13.42 2.71
N GLU A 96 1.75 -13.69 1.98
CA GLU A 96 2.95 -14.27 2.60
C GLU A 96 4.16 -13.35 2.61
N ILE A 97 4.25 -12.46 1.62
CA ILE A 97 5.44 -11.67 1.31
C ILE A 97 5.10 -10.18 1.28
N VAL A 98 5.92 -9.36 1.93
CA VAL A 98 5.84 -7.89 1.89
C VAL A 98 6.87 -7.28 0.92
N PRO A 99 6.54 -6.19 0.21
CA PRO A 99 5.26 -5.49 0.23
C PRO A 99 4.13 -6.32 -0.41
N ALA A 100 2.96 -6.36 0.21
CA ALA A 100 1.76 -6.98 -0.37
C ALA A 100 0.79 -5.88 -0.78
N ALA A 101 0.51 -5.73 -2.06
CA ALA A 101 -0.30 -4.64 -2.61
C ALA A 101 -1.66 -5.16 -3.08
N PHE A 102 -2.71 -4.42 -2.77
CA PHE A 102 -4.09 -4.74 -3.11
C PHE A 102 -4.79 -3.50 -3.65
N LEU A 103 -5.24 -3.58 -4.90
CA LEU A 103 -6.11 -2.56 -5.50
C LEU A 103 -7.56 -2.97 -5.34
N LEU A 104 -8.36 -2.10 -4.75
CA LEU A 104 -9.77 -2.31 -4.46
C LEU A 104 -10.65 -1.37 -5.27
N ASP A 105 -11.82 -1.85 -5.68
CA ASP A 105 -12.89 -1.00 -6.17
C ASP A 105 -13.57 -0.23 -5.02
N LYS A 106 -14.52 0.64 -5.36
CA LYS A 106 -15.27 1.44 -4.37
C LYS A 106 -16.10 0.63 -3.36
N ASN A 107 -16.38 -0.63 -3.66
CA ASN A 107 -17.14 -1.55 -2.82
C ASN A 107 -16.23 -2.46 -1.98
N GLY A 108 -14.90 -2.37 -2.15
CA GLY A 108 -13.93 -3.22 -1.47
C GLY A 108 -13.64 -4.55 -2.18
N LEU A 109 -14.03 -4.70 -3.44
CA LEU A 109 -13.66 -5.87 -4.24
C LEU A 109 -12.21 -5.77 -4.70
N VAL A 110 -11.44 -6.85 -4.54
CA VAL A 110 -10.05 -6.93 -5.00
C VAL A 110 -10.04 -7.00 -6.53
N LEU A 111 -9.48 -5.96 -7.16
CA LEU A 111 -9.24 -5.88 -8.60
C LEU A 111 -7.89 -6.50 -8.96
N GLU A 112 -6.85 -6.15 -8.21
CA GLU A 112 -5.49 -6.66 -8.38
C GLU A 112 -4.87 -6.94 -7.01
N ARG A 113 -4.05 -8.00 -6.93
CA ARG A 113 -3.17 -8.24 -5.78
C ARG A 113 -1.85 -8.87 -6.21
N PHE A 114 -0.76 -8.46 -5.58
CA PHE A 114 0.54 -9.10 -5.76
C PHE A 114 1.45 -8.85 -4.55
N GLU A 115 2.57 -9.57 -4.50
CA GLU A 115 3.55 -9.51 -3.42
C GLU A 115 4.96 -9.28 -3.97
N GLY A 116 5.76 -8.48 -3.27
CA GLY A 116 7.06 -8.03 -3.76
C GLY A 116 6.94 -6.88 -4.77
N PHE A 117 7.87 -6.82 -5.71
CA PHE A 117 7.92 -5.77 -6.71
C PHE A 117 8.17 -6.32 -8.11
N VAL A 118 7.20 -6.16 -9.01
CA VAL A 118 7.38 -6.24 -10.46
C VAL A 118 6.93 -4.90 -11.06
N LYS A 119 7.82 -4.20 -11.75
CA LYS A 119 7.59 -2.83 -12.23
C LYS A 119 6.28 -2.69 -13.02
N GLU A 120 5.99 -3.65 -13.88
CA GLU A 120 4.80 -3.66 -14.73
C GLU A 120 3.51 -3.73 -13.91
N GLU A 121 3.47 -4.53 -12.83
CA GLU A 121 2.29 -4.64 -11.95
C GLU A 121 2.00 -3.31 -11.25
N TRP A 122 3.05 -2.63 -10.76
CA TRP A 122 2.92 -1.32 -10.14
C TRP A 122 2.52 -0.22 -11.14
N ARG A 123 2.97 -0.31 -12.40
CA ARG A 123 2.51 0.59 -13.48
C ARG A 123 1.04 0.39 -13.81
N LEU A 124 0.56 -0.85 -13.78
CA LEU A 124 -0.86 -1.16 -13.96
C LEU A 124 -1.70 -0.56 -12.83
N MET A 125 -1.23 -0.63 -11.57
CA MET A 125 -1.89 0.04 -10.44
C MET A 125 -1.94 1.56 -10.64
N GLU A 126 -0.83 2.19 -11.04
CA GLU A 126 -0.81 3.63 -11.33
C GLU A 126 -1.85 4.02 -12.38
N ALA A 127 -1.95 3.24 -13.47
CA ALA A 127 -2.90 3.50 -14.55
C ALA A 127 -4.36 3.39 -14.09
N GLN A 128 -4.66 2.45 -13.20
CA GLN A 128 -6.01 2.25 -12.66
C GLN A 128 -6.42 3.29 -11.61
N LEU A 129 -5.45 3.93 -10.94
CA LEU A 129 -5.70 4.99 -9.96
C LEU A 129 -5.90 6.38 -10.59
N GLN A 130 -5.62 6.56 -11.87
CA GLN A 130 -5.77 7.86 -12.55
C GLN A 130 -7.25 8.16 -12.84
N PRO A 131 -7.81 9.26 -12.32
CA PRO A 131 -9.12 9.74 -12.74
C PRO A 131 -9.08 10.13 -14.22
N ALA A 132 -10.13 9.83 -14.96
CA ALA A 132 -10.31 10.37 -16.31
C ALA A 132 -10.31 11.92 -16.24
N GLY A 133 -9.29 12.55 -16.83
CA GLY A 133 -9.18 14.01 -16.92
C GLY A 133 -8.45 14.73 -15.78
N ALA A 134 -7.73 14.02 -14.90
CA ALA A 134 -6.85 14.67 -13.93
C ALA A 134 -5.62 15.30 -14.61
N ASP A 135 -5.24 16.51 -14.16
CA ASP A 135 -4.00 17.17 -14.59
C ASP A 135 -2.80 16.25 -14.32
N ARG A 136 -1.97 16.06 -15.34
CA ARG A 136 -0.82 15.16 -15.31
C ARG A 136 0.23 15.74 -14.36
N GLN A 137 0.21 15.32 -13.09
CA GLN A 137 1.42 15.39 -12.26
C GLN A 137 2.57 14.74 -13.04
N PRO A 138 3.82 15.23 -12.87
CA PRO A 138 4.96 14.68 -13.59
C PRO A 138 4.99 13.17 -13.40
N ASP A 139 5.11 12.44 -14.51
CA ASP A 139 5.15 10.99 -14.49
C ASP A 139 6.26 10.53 -13.54
N LEU A 140 5.96 9.48 -12.77
CA LEU A 140 6.97 8.77 -12.00
C LEU A 140 8.13 8.37 -12.91
N ASP A 141 9.36 8.65 -12.48
CA ASP A 141 10.54 8.20 -13.20
C ASP A 141 10.74 6.69 -12.97
N TRP A 142 10.02 5.89 -13.75
CA TRP A 142 10.09 4.44 -13.73
C TRP A 142 11.47 3.89 -14.13
N SER A 143 12.37 4.71 -14.69
CA SER A 143 13.75 4.30 -14.97
C SER A 143 14.60 4.17 -13.70
N ALA A 144 14.20 4.86 -12.61
CA ALA A 144 14.85 4.75 -11.31
C ALA A 144 14.52 3.46 -10.54
N TYR A 145 13.54 2.68 -11.02
CA TYR A 145 13.11 1.43 -10.39
C TYR A 145 13.65 0.19 -11.12
N PRO A 146 14.02 -0.89 -10.41
CA PRO A 146 14.39 -2.15 -11.05
C PRO A 146 13.17 -2.78 -11.74
N ASP A 147 13.36 -3.72 -12.67
CA ASP A 147 12.23 -4.43 -13.28
C ASP A 147 11.56 -5.37 -12.26
N TRP A 148 12.35 -5.97 -11.37
CA TRP A 148 11.87 -6.87 -10.34
C TRP A 148 12.71 -6.81 -9.07
N ARG A 149 12.07 -7.05 -7.91
CA ARG A 149 12.74 -7.28 -6.63
C ARG A 149 11.90 -8.21 -5.74
N PRO A 150 12.49 -9.22 -5.10
CA PRO A 150 11.76 -10.07 -4.18
C PRO A 150 11.33 -9.28 -2.95
N GLY A 151 10.21 -9.64 -2.36
CA GLY A 151 9.84 -9.15 -1.04
C GLY A 151 10.56 -9.89 0.09
N CYS A 152 10.10 -9.66 1.31
CA CYS A 152 10.52 -10.40 2.49
C CYS A 152 9.34 -11.17 3.08
N GLY A 153 9.60 -12.28 3.77
CA GLY A 153 8.56 -12.97 4.54
C GLY A 153 7.84 -12.00 5.48
N SER A 154 6.52 -12.14 5.53
CA SER A 154 5.67 -11.29 6.35
C SER A 154 5.77 -11.67 7.83
N LYS A 155 5.71 -10.67 8.70
CA LYS A 155 5.94 -10.85 10.15
C LYS A 155 4.95 -11.79 10.84
N HIS A 156 3.73 -11.90 10.31
CA HIS A 156 2.70 -12.80 10.85
C HIS A 156 2.99 -14.29 10.62
N LEU A 157 4.00 -14.59 9.79
CA LEU A 157 4.49 -15.94 9.52
C LEU A 157 5.80 -16.25 10.26
N ASP A 158 6.37 -15.28 10.99
CA ASP A 158 7.56 -15.52 11.80
C ASP A 158 7.20 -16.42 13.01
N PRO A 159 8.06 -17.40 13.37
CA PRO A 159 7.79 -18.39 14.43
C PRO A 159 7.81 -17.84 15.85
#